data_AF-A0A950M2N2-F1
#
_entry.id   AF-A0A950M2N2-F1
#
_cell.length_a   1.000
_cell.length_b   1.000
_cell.length_c   1.000
_cell.angle_alpha   90.00
_cell.angle_beta   90.00
_cell.angle_gamma   90.00
#
_symmetry.space_group_name_H-M   'P 1'
#
loop_
_entity.id
_entity.type
_entity.pdbx_description
1 polymer ?
#
loop_
_entity_poly.entity_id
_entity_poly.type
_entity_poly.pdbx_seq_one_letter_code
_entity_poly.pdbx_strand_id
1 'polypeptide(L)'
;MQSETGIEIARVEDFFLARQPILDRDQALVAYELLFRRASYGEAEVFNDLSATASVIAHASELGMDQVMGSAQGFFNVDAAVLTSEIVTFLPPQKVVLEILETVQVTPQIVARVAELHKAGYQFALDDVVDDSEGLRQLLPYLSIIKIDIAETGLEKLAPLCARLKGTRAKLLAEKVETQGEFTHCLALGFDLFQGYYFARPVIIAGKKLTPSQLTMVHILALLDADADTAELERSIKRDAAIGISLLRMVNTPAVGAPRRIDNLGQALMVLGRAQLQRWLQIMFYVEQRQGGQHVSPLLAMATTRGKLMELMAQNYAPRDRALADRAFAVGIMSLMDALFGISMADILEHMPVADEVRVALVLHDGMLGDMLHLVEYLEHMHDSGEQAIEAFSRLHLTNEDLAGIQLDAYMWSDAVAGAY
;
A
#
# COMPACT_ATOMS: atom_id res chain seq x y z
N MET A 1 -16.90 -49.10 8.11
CA MET A 1 -17.61 -48.01 8.83
C MET A 1 -16.65 -46.83 8.80
N GLN A 2 -17.04 -45.80 8.07
CA GLN A 2 -16.18 -44.78 7.50
C GLN A 2 -15.48 -43.93 8.57
N SER A 3 -14.18 -43.69 8.39
CA SER A 3 -13.42 -42.65 9.07
C SER A 3 -13.59 -41.34 8.30
N GLU A 4 -14.41 -40.44 8.83
CA GLU A 4 -14.49 -39.05 8.38
C GLU A 4 -13.22 -38.32 8.84
N THR A 5 -12.23 -38.22 7.96
CA THR A 5 -11.22 -37.16 8.02
C THR A 5 -11.90 -35.88 7.53
N GLY A 6 -12.54 -35.15 8.44
CA GLY A 6 -12.96 -33.78 8.18
C GLY A 6 -11.72 -32.91 8.04
N ILE A 7 -11.56 -32.25 6.89
CA ILE A 7 -10.62 -31.15 6.73
C ILE A 7 -11.18 -30.02 7.59
N GLU A 8 -10.52 -29.74 8.71
CA GLU A 8 -10.84 -28.59 9.55
C GLU A 8 -10.45 -27.33 8.75
N ILE A 9 -11.45 -26.68 8.14
CA ILE A 9 -11.25 -25.39 7.46
C ILE A 9 -10.87 -24.40 8.56
N ALA A 10 -9.62 -23.95 8.57
CA ALA A 10 -9.18 -22.97 9.54
C ALA A 10 -10.05 -21.71 9.41
N ARG A 11 -10.39 -21.12 10.55
CA ARG A 11 -11.17 -19.90 10.58
C ARG A 11 -10.35 -18.75 10.00
N VAL A 12 -11.04 -17.82 9.35
CA VAL A 12 -10.48 -16.60 8.75
C VAL A 12 -9.80 -15.70 9.81
N GLU A 13 -10.07 -15.95 11.09
CA GLU A 13 -9.56 -15.30 12.30
C GLU A 13 -8.03 -15.37 12.48
N ASP A 14 -7.34 -16.17 11.67
CA ASP A 14 -5.89 -16.36 11.75
C ASP A 14 -5.12 -15.66 10.64
N PHE A 15 -5.63 -14.68 9.88
CA PHE A 15 -4.88 -14.14 8.72
C PHE A 15 -4.82 -12.60 8.65
N PHE A 16 -3.71 -12.07 8.12
CA PHE A 16 -3.55 -10.64 7.78
C PHE A 16 -3.54 -10.44 6.27
N LEU A 17 -4.06 -9.29 5.82
CA LEU A 17 -4.07 -8.90 4.40
C LEU A 17 -3.08 -7.76 4.15
N ALA A 18 -2.00 -8.08 3.45
CA ALA A 18 -1.06 -7.09 2.94
C ALA A 18 -1.34 -6.80 1.46
N ARG A 19 -1.23 -5.53 1.06
CA ARG A 19 -1.32 -5.10 -0.34
C ARG A 19 0.02 -4.56 -0.78
N GLN A 20 0.58 -5.13 -1.84
CA GLN A 20 1.79 -4.60 -2.45
C GLN A 20 1.46 -3.91 -3.77
N PRO A 21 1.81 -2.63 -3.92
CA PRO A 21 1.49 -1.89 -5.14
C PRO A 21 2.34 -2.37 -6.31
N ILE A 22 1.69 -2.55 -7.45
CA ILE A 22 2.32 -2.80 -8.75
C ILE A 22 2.15 -1.53 -9.58
N LEU A 23 3.28 -1.02 -10.05
CA LEU A 23 3.39 0.22 -10.80
C LEU A 23 3.65 -0.04 -12.27
N ASP A 24 3.21 0.85 -13.15
CA ASP A 24 3.59 0.84 -14.55
C ASP A 24 4.88 1.64 -14.82
N ARG A 25 5.21 1.78 -16.10
CA ARG A 25 6.38 2.52 -16.60
C ARG A 25 6.39 4.00 -16.22
N ASP A 26 5.23 4.59 -15.99
CA ASP A 26 5.05 5.98 -15.58
C ASP A 26 4.96 6.11 -14.04
N GLN A 27 5.25 5.03 -13.31
CA GLN A 27 5.16 4.94 -11.84
C GLN A 27 3.73 5.12 -11.31
N ALA A 28 2.73 4.96 -12.18
CA ALA A 28 1.34 4.96 -11.78
C ALA A 28 0.97 3.63 -11.14
N LEU A 29 0.23 3.68 -10.04
CA LEU A 29 -0.38 2.49 -9.44
C LEU A 29 -1.41 1.88 -10.41
N VAL A 30 -1.22 0.62 -10.78
CA VAL A 30 -2.12 -0.10 -11.72
C VAL A 30 -2.74 -1.37 -11.14
N ALA A 31 -2.08 -1.99 -10.17
CA ALA A 31 -2.56 -3.20 -9.51
C ALA A 31 -2.04 -3.31 -8.08
N TYR A 32 -2.62 -4.22 -7.32
CA TYR A 32 -2.11 -4.68 -6.04
C TYR A 32 -1.90 -6.19 -6.07
N GLU A 33 -0.77 -6.66 -5.58
CA GLU A 33 -0.66 -8.04 -5.12
C GLU A 33 -1.25 -8.16 -3.72
N LEU A 34 -2.13 -9.15 -3.53
CA LEU A 34 -2.77 -9.42 -2.25
C LEU A 34 -2.09 -10.61 -1.59
N LEU A 35 -1.35 -10.31 -0.53
CA LEU A 35 -0.63 -11.29 0.27
C LEU A 35 -1.43 -11.61 1.53
N PHE A 36 -1.63 -12.91 1.78
CA PHE A 36 -2.31 -13.37 2.98
C PHE A 36 -1.42 -14.33 3.75
N ARG A 37 -1.15 -14.00 5.01
CA ARG A 37 -0.36 -14.85 5.90
C ARG A 37 -1.14 -15.19 7.14
N ARG A 38 -0.97 -16.43 7.64
CA ARG A 38 -1.49 -16.76 8.96
C ARG A 38 -0.73 -16.00 10.04
N ALA A 39 -1.46 -15.48 11.00
CA ALA A 39 -1.05 -14.97 12.29
C ALA A 39 -0.59 -16.08 13.25
N SER A 40 0.04 -17.14 12.72
CA SER A 40 0.61 -18.20 13.56
C SER A 40 1.81 -17.64 14.30
N TYR A 41 1.60 -17.35 15.58
CA TYR A 41 2.65 -17.10 16.57
C TYR A 41 3.46 -18.40 16.77
N GLY A 42 4.71 -18.44 16.29
CA GLY A 42 5.62 -19.56 16.51
C GLY A 42 6.21 -20.12 15.21
N GLU A 43 7.26 -20.95 15.34
CA GLU A 43 8.09 -21.48 14.24
C GLU A 43 7.26 -21.83 13.00
N ALA A 44 7.78 -21.41 11.84
CA ALA A 44 7.21 -21.59 10.51
C ALA A 44 6.98 -23.07 10.18
N GLU A 45 5.87 -23.64 10.67
CA GLU A 45 5.35 -24.90 10.17
C GLU A 45 4.58 -24.61 8.88
N VAL A 46 5.26 -24.88 7.76
CA VAL A 46 4.70 -24.88 6.40
C VAL A 46 3.54 -25.88 6.33
N PHE A 47 2.29 -25.40 6.44
CA PHE A 47 1.09 -26.23 6.28
C PHE A 47 0.11 -25.66 5.25
N ASN A 48 -0.06 -26.44 4.17
CA ASN A 48 -1.11 -26.49 3.14
C ASN A 48 -1.70 -25.15 2.65
N ASP A 49 -1.05 -24.57 1.65
CA ASP A 49 -1.36 -23.31 0.94
C ASP A 49 -2.79 -23.21 0.39
N LEU A 50 -3.47 -24.35 0.17
CA LEU A 50 -4.87 -24.41 -0.26
C LEU A 50 -5.82 -23.67 0.71
N SER A 51 -5.58 -23.75 2.03
CA SER A 51 -6.47 -23.11 3.02
C SER A 51 -6.31 -21.60 3.05
N ALA A 52 -5.09 -21.08 2.81
CA ALA A 52 -4.85 -19.64 2.83
C ALA A 52 -5.56 -18.99 1.66
N THR A 53 -5.26 -19.42 0.44
CA THR A 53 -5.82 -18.87 -0.81
C THR A 53 -7.33 -19.12 -0.95
N ALA A 54 -7.85 -20.25 -0.46
CA ALA A 54 -9.30 -20.45 -0.43
C ALA A 54 -10.00 -19.44 0.50
N SER A 55 -9.41 -19.17 1.68
CA SER A 55 -9.89 -18.13 2.58
C SER A 55 -9.76 -16.74 1.98
N VAL A 56 -8.68 -16.46 1.22
CA VAL A 56 -8.51 -15.22 0.45
C VAL A 56 -9.68 -14.98 -0.49
N ILE A 57 -9.98 -15.99 -1.31
CA ILE A 57 -11.00 -15.88 -2.34
C ILE A 57 -12.38 -15.74 -1.70
N ALA A 58 -12.66 -16.54 -0.66
CA ALA A 58 -13.90 -16.46 0.09
C ALA A 58 -14.08 -15.08 0.75
N HIS A 59 -13.04 -14.55 1.38
CA HIS A 59 -13.10 -13.28 2.09
C HIS A 59 -13.13 -12.07 1.14
N ALA A 60 -12.31 -12.05 0.09
CA ALA A 60 -12.37 -10.99 -0.93
C ALA A 60 -13.73 -10.99 -1.66
N SER A 61 -14.36 -12.16 -1.81
CA SER A 61 -15.73 -12.29 -2.32
C SER A 61 -16.77 -11.76 -1.32
N GLU A 62 -16.63 -12.06 -0.02
CA GLU A 62 -17.53 -11.61 1.05
C GLU A 62 -17.44 -10.09 1.30
N LEU A 63 -16.22 -9.54 1.35
CA LEU A 63 -15.96 -8.11 1.56
C LEU A 63 -16.28 -7.27 0.31
N GLY A 64 -16.31 -7.90 -0.86
CA GLY A 64 -16.43 -7.22 -2.14
C GLY A 64 -15.08 -6.69 -2.63
N MET A 65 -14.60 -7.27 -3.72
CA MET A 65 -13.29 -6.96 -4.33
C MET A 65 -13.03 -5.48 -4.62
N ASP A 66 -14.06 -4.71 -4.96
CA ASP A 66 -13.92 -3.28 -5.21
C ASP A 66 -13.60 -2.49 -3.91
N GLN A 67 -13.96 -3.00 -2.74
CA GLN A 67 -13.57 -2.41 -1.45
C GLN A 67 -12.10 -2.68 -1.13
N VAL A 68 -11.58 -3.81 -1.65
CA VAL A 68 -10.22 -4.27 -1.36
C VAL A 68 -9.20 -3.81 -2.40
N MET A 69 -9.61 -3.36 -3.58
CA MET A 69 -8.65 -3.00 -4.64
C MET A 69 -9.02 -1.70 -5.34
N GLY A 70 -10.16 -1.09 -4.96
CA GLY A 70 -10.70 0.07 -5.64
C GLY A 70 -10.85 -0.20 -7.14
N SER A 71 -10.21 0.65 -7.94
CA SER A 71 -10.21 0.52 -9.40
C SER A 71 -9.08 -0.35 -9.95
N ALA A 72 -8.10 -0.73 -9.13
CA ALA A 72 -6.92 -1.50 -9.54
C ALA A 72 -7.25 -2.98 -9.76
N GLN A 73 -6.38 -3.70 -10.46
CA GLN A 73 -6.44 -5.16 -10.56
C GLN A 73 -5.79 -5.82 -9.33
N GLY A 74 -6.23 -7.03 -8.99
CA GLY A 74 -5.64 -7.84 -7.92
C GLY A 74 -4.86 -9.03 -8.43
N PHE A 75 -3.66 -9.22 -7.89
CA PHE A 75 -2.86 -10.42 -8.11
C PHE A 75 -3.07 -11.35 -6.92
N PHE A 76 -3.34 -12.63 -7.23
CA PHE A 76 -3.68 -13.65 -6.25
C PHE A 76 -2.81 -14.87 -6.46
N ASN A 77 -2.05 -15.22 -5.43
CA ASN A 77 -1.11 -16.33 -5.47
C ASN A 77 -1.91 -17.63 -5.48
N VAL A 78 -1.66 -18.49 -6.46
CA VAL A 78 -2.36 -19.76 -6.64
C VAL A 78 -1.36 -20.91 -6.75
N ASP A 79 -1.48 -21.86 -5.82
CA ASP A 79 -0.79 -23.13 -5.88
C ASP A 79 -1.52 -24.12 -6.82
N ALA A 80 -0.98 -25.33 -6.96
CA ALA A 80 -1.59 -26.38 -7.78
C ALA A 80 -3.00 -26.78 -7.30
N ALA A 81 -3.24 -26.75 -5.99
CA ALA A 81 -4.49 -27.20 -5.40
C ALA A 81 -5.63 -26.18 -5.61
N VAL A 82 -5.32 -24.89 -5.50
CA VAL A 82 -6.26 -23.78 -5.76
C VAL A 82 -6.56 -23.72 -7.24
N LEU A 83 -5.53 -23.78 -8.09
CA LEU A 83 -5.68 -23.70 -9.54
C LEU A 83 -6.60 -24.81 -10.11
N THR A 84 -6.53 -26.01 -9.52
CA THR A 84 -7.36 -27.15 -9.88
C THR A 84 -8.73 -27.17 -9.20
N SER A 85 -8.94 -26.32 -8.20
CA SER A 85 -10.22 -26.15 -7.52
C SER A 85 -11.17 -25.26 -8.33
N GLU A 86 -12.47 -25.44 -8.10
CA GLU A 86 -13.52 -24.58 -8.65
C GLU A 86 -13.61 -23.24 -7.90
N ILE A 87 -12.92 -23.08 -6.77
CA ILE A 87 -12.98 -21.84 -5.99
C ILE A 87 -12.51 -20.62 -6.79
N VAL A 88 -11.55 -20.81 -7.70
CA VAL A 88 -11.04 -19.77 -8.60
C VAL A 88 -12.15 -19.20 -9.49
N THR A 89 -13.17 -20.00 -9.82
CA THR A 89 -14.27 -19.58 -10.71
C THR A 89 -15.21 -18.54 -10.07
N PHE A 90 -15.15 -18.36 -8.74
CA PHE A 90 -15.87 -17.29 -8.06
C PHE A 90 -15.20 -15.92 -8.21
N LEU A 91 -13.94 -15.88 -8.64
CA LEU A 91 -13.21 -14.64 -8.85
C LEU A 91 -13.63 -13.97 -10.16
N PRO A 92 -13.87 -12.66 -10.19
CA PRO A 92 -14.18 -11.92 -11.41
C PRO A 92 -12.95 -11.85 -12.33
N PRO A 93 -12.96 -12.52 -13.51
CA PRO A 93 -11.77 -12.65 -14.35
C PRO A 93 -11.26 -11.32 -14.92
N GLN A 94 -12.10 -10.28 -14.97
CA GLN A 94 -11.69 -8.94 -15.44
C GLN A 94 -10.92 -8.13 -14.40
N LYS A 95 -11.01 -8.50 -13.12
CA LYS A 95 -10.41 -7.77 -11.99
C LYS A 95 -9.22 -8.50 -11.38
N VAL A 96 -9.01 -9.77 -11.74
CA VAL A 96 -8.07 -10.67 -11.09
C VAL A 96 -7.05 -11.22 -12.08
N VAL A 97 -5.79 -11.18 -11.68
CA VAL A 97 -4.68 -11.93 -12.27
C VAL A 97 -4.35 -13.08 -11.33
N LEU A 98 -4.35 -14.31 -11.85
CA LEU A 98 -3.98 -15.50 -11.09
C LEU A 98 -2.47 -15.70 -11.22
N GLU A 99 -1.78 -15.63 -10.11
CA GLU A 99 -0.34 -15.71 -10.03
C GLU A 99 0.08 -17.13 -9.68
N ILE A 100 0.60 -17.86 -10.67
CA ILE A 100 1.05 -19.23 -10.49
C ILE A 100 2.40 -19.19 -9.79
N LEU A 101 2.46 -19.76 -8.60
CA LEU A 101 3.70 -19.86 -7.82
C LEU A 101 4.75 -20.71 -8.55
N GLU A 102 6.01 -20.34 -8.39
CA GLU A 102 7.20 -21.03 -8.88
C GLU A 102 7.32 -22.47 -8.35
N THR A 103 6.75 -22.73 -7.16
CA THR A 103 6.68 -24.07 -6.55
C THR A 103 5.74 -25.03 -7.28
N VAL A 104 4.86 -24.53 -8.17
CA VAL A 104 3.89 -25.35 -8.89
C VAL A 104 4.57 -26.19 -9.97
N GLN A 105 4.48 -27.52 -9.84
CA GLN A 105 4.95 -28.43 -10.87
C GLN A 105 4.06 -28.36 -12.12
N VAL A 106 4.66 -27.93 -13.24
CA VAL A 106 3.98 -27.82 -14.53
C VAL A 106 3.75 -29.20 -15.14
N THR A 107 2.60 -29.81 -14.82
CA THR A 107 2.14 -31.08 -15.39
C THR A 107 1.14 -30.85 -16.54
N PRO A 108 0.89 -31.85 -17.41
CA PRO A 108 -0.12 -31.73 -18.46
C PRO A 108 -1.52 -31.36 -17.94
N GLN A 109 -1.87 -31.80 -16.72
CA GLN A 109 -3.12 -31.47 -16.05
C GLN A 109 -3.17 -29.99 -15.67
N ILE A 110 -2.09 -29.45 -15.11
CA ILE A 110 -1.98 -28.01 -14.77
C ILE A 110 -2.07 -27.17 -16.04
N VAL A 111 -1.34 -27.52 -17.09
CA VAL A 111 -1.40 -26.79 -18.38
C VAL A 111 -2.81 -26.83 -18.97
N ALA A 112 -3.49 -27.97 -18.92
CA ALA A 112 -4.87 -28.08 -19.40
C ALA A 112 -5.83 -27.19 -18.60
N ARG A 113 -5.67 -27.12 -17.28
CA ARG A 113 -6.48 -26.26 -16.40
C ARG A 113 -6.22 -24.78 -16.64
N VAL A 114 -4.96 -24.36 -16.77
CA VAL A 114 -4.61 -22.97 -17.14
C VAL A 114 -5.23 -22.60 -18.49
N ALA A 115 -5.16 -23.50 -19.48
CA ALA A 115 -5.75 -23.27 -20.79
C ALA A 115 -7.28 -23.13 -20.74
N GLU A 116 -7.95 -23.89 -19.87
CA GLU A 116 -9.40 -23.79 -19.63
C GLU A 116 -9.77 -22.44 -19.02
N LEU A 117 -9.11 -22.06 -17.92
CA LEU A 117 -9.36 -20.80 -17.23
C LEU A 117 -9.00 -19.58 -18.11
N HIS A 118 -7.93 -19.67 -18.90
CA HIS A 118 -7.58 -18.63 -19.87
C HIS A 118 -8.69 -18.45 -20.93
N LYS A 119 -9.32 -19.54 -21.40
CA LYS A 119 -10.50 -19.45 -22.29
C LYS A 119 -11.71 -18.85 -21.59
N ALA A 120 -11.84 -19.03 -20.28
CA ALA A 120 -12.87 -18.39 -19.45
C ALA A 120 -12.59 -16.90 -19.18
N GLY A 121 -11.43 -16.38 -19.59
CA GLY A 121 -11.08 -14.96 -19.54
C GLY A 121 -10.15 -14.56 -18.40
N TYR A 122 -9.65 -15.53 -17.60
CA TYR A 122 -8.66 -15.25 -16.56
C TYR A 122 -7.31 -14.86 -17.16
N GLN A 123 -6.65 -13.91 -16.52
CA GLN A 123 -5.26 -13.54 -16.79
C GLN A 123 -4.32 -14.28 -15.85
N PHE A 124 -3.13 -14.60 -16.33
CA PHE A 124 -2.12 -15.33 -15.55
C PHE A 124 -0.81 -14.55 -15.45
N ALA A 125 -0.23 -14.58 -14.26
CA ALA A 125 1.16 -14.27 -14.00
C ALA A 125 1.90 -15.56 -13.61
N LEU A 126 3.20 -15.63 -13.91
CA LEU A 126 4.09 -16.66 -13.36
C LEU A 126 5.10 -15.98 -12.45
N ASP A 127 5.21 -16.48 -11.22
CA ASP A 127 6.02 -15.90 -10.15
C ASP A 127 7.49 -16.34 -10.21
N ASP A 128 8.39 -15.52 -9.64
CA ASP A 128 9.82 -15.82 -9.40
C ASP A 128 10.57 -16.51 -10.56
N VAL A 129 10.40 -16.00 -11.79
CA VAL A 129 11.04 -16.60 -12.97
C VAL A 129 12.52 -16.25 -13.04
N VAL A 130 13.37 -17.23 -12.73
CA VAL A 130 14.84 -17.10 -12.77
C VAL A 130 15.48 -17.60 -14.08
N ASP A 131 14.79 -18.44 -14.87
CA ASP A 131 15.31 -19.02 -16.11
C ASP A 131 14.25 -19.33 -17.19
N ASP A 132 14.70 -19.82 -18.36
CA ASP A 132 13.83 -20.25 -19.48
C ASP A 132 13.58 -21.76 -19.42
N SER A 133 12.89 -22.19 -18.35
CA SER A 133 12.54 -23.58 -18.11
C SER A 133 11.54 -24.15 -19.12
N GLU A 134 11.47 -25.49 -19.20
CA GLU A 134 10.43 -26.15 -20.00
C GLU A 134 9.02 -25.85 -19.48
N GLY A 135 8.84 -25.76 -18.16
CA GLY A 135 7.57 -25.40 -17.53
C GLY A 135 7.09 -24.01 -17.95
N LEU A 136 7.98 -23.02 -17.92
CA LEU A 136 7.70 -21.68 -18.44
C LEU A 136 7.20 -21.76 -19.88
N ARG A 137 7.92 -22.46 -20.77
CA ARG A 137 7.56 -22.56 -22.19
C ARG A 137 6.18 -23.18 -22.44
N GLN A 138 5.75 -24.13 -21.60
CA GLN A 138 4.43 -24.74 -21.68
C GLN A 138 3.30 -23.78 -21.26
N LEU A 139 3.58 -22.88 -20.30
CA LEU A 139 2.63 -21.89 -19.80
C LEU A 139 2.62 -20.59 -20.61
N LEU A 140 3.73 -20.23 -21.25
CA LEU A 140 3.92 -18.99 -22.02
C LEU A 140 2.73 -18.58 -22.92
N PRO A 141 2.05 -19.49 -23.64
CA PRO A 141 0.90 -19.11 -24.48
C PRO A 141 -0.29 -18.51 -23.71
N TYR A 142 -0.37 -18.74 -22.40
CA TYR A 142 -1.47 -18.32 -21.53
C TYR A 142 -1.07 -17.21 -20.54
N LEU A 143 0.22 -16.92 -20.41
CA LEU A 143 0.72 -15.89 -19.51
C LEU A 143 0.49 -14.49 -20.09
N SER A 144 -0.09 -13.63 -19.26
CA SER A 144 -0.17 -12.19 -19.52
C SER A 144 1.01 -11.44 -18.92
N ILE A 145 1.59 -11.98 -17.84
CA ILE A 145 2.65 -11.36 -17.04
C ILE A 145 3.67 -12.41 -16.65
N ILE A 146 4.95 -12.02 -16.62
CA ILE A 146 6.04 -12.82 -16.08
C ILE A 146 6.73 -11.96 -15.03
N LYS A 147 6.74 -12.43 -13.78
CA LYS A 147 7.38 -11.75 -12.66
C LYS A 147 8.81 -12.26 -12.52
N ILE A 148 9.73 -11.34 -12.29
CA ILE A 148 11.17 -11.62 -12.19
C ILE A 148 11.70 -10.88 -10.96
N ASP A 149 12.11 -11.65 -9.95
CA ASP A 149 12.91 -11.14 -8.85
C ASP A 149 14.30 -10.73 -9.36
N ILE A 150 14.57 -9.42 -9.33
CA ILE A 150 15.83 -8.85 -9.81
C ILE A 150 16.99 -9.10 -8.85
N ALA A 151 16.70 -9.25 -7.55
CA ALA A 151 17.67 -9.51 -6.51
C ALA A 151 18.16 -10.97 -6.58
N GLU A 152 17.25 -11.92 -6.76
CA GLU A 152 17.60 -13.34 -6.91
C GLU A 152 18.24 -13.64 -8.28
N THR A 153 17.68 -13.09 -9.36
CA THR A 153 18.23 -13.32 -10.71
C THR A 153 19.64 -12.75 -10.85
N GLY A 154 19.87 -11.57 -10.26
CA GLY A 154 21.11 -10.81 -10.37
C GLY A 154 21.27 -10.11 -11.73
N LEU A 155 21.94 -8.95 -11.70
CA LEU A 155 22.06 -8.04 -12.85
C LEU A 155 22.70 -8.70 -14.10
N GLU A 156 23.60 -9.66 -13.94
CA GLU A 156 24.28 -10.32 -15.06
C GLU A 156 23.35 -11.22 -15.89
N LYS A 157 22.39 -11.89 -15.23
CA LYS A 157 21.46 -12.82 -15.88
C LYS A 157 20.18 -12.14 -16.37
N LEU A 158 19.86 -10.98 -15.79
CA LEU A 158 18.63 -10.25 -16.06
C LEU A 158 18.50 -9.85 -17.53
N ALA A 159 19.53 -9.23 -18.12
CA ALA A 159 19.49 -8.78 -19.51
C ALA A 159 19.35 -9.94 -20.53
N PRO A 160 20.12 -11.04 -20.41
CA PRO A 160 19.91 -12.24 -21.23
C PRO A 160 18.52 -12.86 -21.10
N LEU A 161 17.95 -12.91 -19.89
CA LEU A 161 16.60 -13.44 -19.65
C LEU A 161 15.55 -12.56 -20.34
N CYS A 162 15.60 -11.25 -20.13
CA CYS A 162 14.70 -10.29 -20.78
C CYS A 162 14.78 -10.40 -22.31
N ALA A 163 15.99 -10.56 -22.88
CA ALA A 163 16.18 -10.70 -24.31
C ALA A 163 15.47 -11.93 -24.89
N ARG A 164 15.42 -13.05 -24.16
CA ARG A 164 14.67 -14.26 -24.57
C ARG A 164 13.16 -14.04 -24.50
N LEU A 165 12.68 -13.30 -23.50
CA LEU A 165 11.26 -13.07 -23.26
C LEU A 165 10.65 -11.94 -24.12
N LYS A 166 11.47 -11.05 -24.70
CA LYS A 166 11.03 -9.92 -25.56
C LYS A 166 10.12 -10.30 -26.73
N GLY A 167 10.15 -11.56 -27.20
CA GLY A 167 9.31 -12.05 -28.28
C GLY A 167 7.95 -12.60 -27.84
N THR A 168 7.71 -12.68 -26.53
CA THR A 168 6.45 -13.17 -25.96
C THR A 168 5.42 -12.05 -25.92
N ARG A 169 4.14 -12.40 -25.71
CA ARG A 169 3.06 -11.41 -25.52
C ARG A 169 2.94 -10.95 -24.06
N ALA A 170 3.65 -11.61 -23.15
CA ALA A 170 3.57 -11.33 -21.73
C ALA A 170 4.35 -10.05 -21.40
N LYS A 171 3.78 -9.24 -20.51
CA LYS A 171 4.47 -8.11 -19.89
C LYS A 171 5.49 -8.63 -18.88
N LEU A 172 6.60 -7.92 -18.72
CA LEU A 172 7.57 -8.24 -17.68
C LEU A 172 7.31 -7.37 -16.45
N LEU A 173 7.24 -8.00 -15.28
CA LEU A 173 7.13 -7.35 -13.97
C LEU A 173 8.44 -7.55 -13.20
N ALA A 174 9.09 -6.47 -12.81
CA ALA A 174 10.29 -6.51 -11.98
C ALA A 174 9.90 -6.46 -10.51
N GLU A 175 10.31 -7.46 -9.73
CA GLU A 175 10.04 -7.54 -8.30
C GLU A 175 11.24 -7.13 -7.47
N LYS A 176 10.98 -6.78 -6.21
CA LYS A 176 11.99 -6.33 -5.22
C LYS A 176 12.84 -5.18 -5.77
N VAL A 177 12.19 -4.23 -6.45
CA VAL A 177 12.80 -2.99 -6.91
C VAL A 177 12.95 -2.03 -5.72
N GLU A 178 14.14 -1.91 -5.18
CA GLU A 178 14.41 -1.17 -3.94
C GLU A 178 15.08 0.19 -4.17
N THR A 179 15.60 0.45 -5.36
CA THR A 179 16.28 1.72 -5.69
C THR A 179 15.83 2.33 -7.01
N GLN A 180 15.92 3.66 -7.13
CA GLN A 180 15.68 4.37 -8.38
C GLN A 180 16.62 3.89 -9.52
N GLY A 181 17.82 3.46 -9.17
CA GLY A 181 18.79 2.90 -10.12
C GLY A 181 18.31 1.58 -10.71
N GLU A 182 17.80 0.67 -9.88
CA GLU A 182 17.20 -0.60 -10.31
C GLU A 182 15.98 -0.38 -11.19
N PHE A 183 15.07 0.53 -10.80
CA PHE A 183 13.92 0.90 -11.61
C PHE A 183 14.35 1.36 -13.01
N THR A 184 15.30 2.29 -13.08
CA THR A 184 15.81 2.84 -14.35
C THR A 184 16.48 1.76 -15.20
N HIS A 185 17.22 0.84 -14.58
CA HIS A 185 17.85 -0.28 -15.26
C HIS A 185 16.81 -1.24 -15.86
N CYS A 186 15.82 -1.64 -15.07
CA CYS A 186 14.74 -2.53 -15.50
C CYS A 186 13.90 -1.88 -16.62
N LEU A 187 13.61 -0.58 -16.51
CA LEU A 187 12.91 0.17 -17.56
C LEU A 187 13.64 0.12 -18.90
N ALA A 188 14.98 0.21 -18.88
CA ALA A 188 15.82 0.12 -20.08
C ALA A 188 15.89 -1.31 -20.66
N LEU A 189 15.76 -2.33 -19.82
CA LEU A 189 15.68 -3.74 -20.26
C LEU A 189 14.33 -4.07 -20.92
N GLY A 190 13.30 -3.25 -20.67
CA GLY A 190 11.99 -3.37 -21.28
C GLY A 190 10.91 -3.89 -20.33
N PHE A 191 11.14 -3.83 -19.01
CA PHE A 191 10.09 -4.11 -18.03
C PHE A 191 8.92 -3.12 -18.17
N ASP A 192 7.70 -3.65 -18.03
CA ASP A 192 6.45 -2.91 -18.17
C ASP A 192 5.82 -2.58 -16.82
N LEU A 193 6.07 -3.45 -15.84
CA LEU A 193 5.52 -3.36 -14.49
C LEU A 193 6.64 -3.47 -13.45
N PHE A 194 6.42 -2.89 -12.28
CA PHE A 194 7.41 -2.79 -11.21
C PHE A 194 6.74 -2.95 -9.85
N GLN A 195 7.38 -3.71 -8.97
CA GLN A 195 6.95 -3.95 -7.60
C GLN A 195 8.16 -3.86 -6.67
N GLY A 196 8.02 -3.14 -5.57
CA GLY A 196 9.10 -2.89 -4.61
C GLY A 196 9.01 -1.47 -4.02
N TYR A 197 9.81 -1.19 -3.00
CA TYR A 197 9.65 0.00 -2.16
C TYR A 197 10.52 1.19 -2.54
N TYR A 198 11.15 1.19 -3.73
CA TYR A 198 12.02 2.29 -4.14
C TYR A 198 11.37 3.69 -4.07
N PHE A 199 10.04 3.79 -4.27
CA PHE A 199 9.29 5.05 -4.22
C PHE A 199 9.08 5.58 -2.79
N ALA A 200 9.16 4.69 -1.79
CA ALA A 200 9.01 5.01 -0.37
C ALA A 200 10.37 5.17 0.34
N ARG A 201 11.48 4.85 -0.34
CA ARG A 201 12.82 5.03 0.24
C ARG A 201 13.33 6.46 0.07
N PRO A 202 13.86 7.08 1.14
CA PRO A 202 14.41 8.42 1.05
C PRO A 202 15.70 8.47 0.24
N VAL A 203 15.68 9.20 -0.87
CA VAL A 203 16.89 9.61 -1.60
C VAL A 203 17.30 11.00 -1.08
N ILE A 204 18.15 11.01 -0.06
CA ILE A 204 18.60 12.25 0.58
C ILE A 204 19.50 13.03 -0.40
N ILE A 205 19.05 14.21 -0.80
CA ILE A 205 19.80 15.09 -1.70
C ILE A 205 20.49 16.16 -0.86
N ALA A 206 21.81 16.06 -0.75
CA ALA A 206 22.62 17.01 0.01
C ALA A 206 22.36 18.46 -0.44
N GLY A 207 22.02 19.33 0.51
CA GLY A 207 21.75 20.75 0.26
C GLY A 207 20.36 21.07 -0.31
N LYS A 208 19.50 20.06 -0.56
CA LYS A 208 18.08 20.29 -0.89
C LYS A 208 17.39 20.91 0.32
N LYS A 209 16.49 21.87 0.05
CA LYS A 209 15.67 22.54 1.06
C LYS A 209 14.22 22.49 0.63
N LEU A 210 13.32 22.63 1.60
CA LEU A 210 11.90 22.78 1.33
C LEU A 210 11.65 24.01 0.43
N THR A 211 10.71 23.84 -0.50
CA THR A 211 10.23 24.93 -1.35
C THR A 211 9.43 25.95 -0.53
N PRO A 212 9.22 27.19 -1.03
CA PRO A 212 8.41 28.20 -0.33
C PRO A 212 6.98 27.74 -0.01
N SER A 213 6.32 27.00 -0.93
CA SER A 213 4.97 26.46 -0.70
C SER A 213 4.98 25.37 0.38
N GLN A 214 5.97 24.46 0.35
CA GLN A 214 6.15 23.46 1.41
C GLN A 214 6.41 24.11 2.77
N LEU A 215 7.28 25.13 2.84
CA LEU A 215 7.52 25.89 4.07
C LEU A 215 6.24 26.58 4.58
N THR A 216 5.39 27.07 3.67
CA THR A 216 4.10 27.68 4.04
C THR A 216 3.16 26.63 4.64
N MET A 217 3.05 25.45 4.05
CA MET A 217 2.25 24.35 4.61
C MET A 217 2.77 23.87 5.96
N VAL A 218 4.10 23.69 6.08
CA VAL A 218 4.76 23.34 7.35
C VAL A 218 4.47 24.39 8.43
N HIS A 219 4.54 25.67 8.07
CA HIS A 219 4.21 26.75 8.98
C HIS A 219 2.73 26.74 9.42
N ILE A 220 1.79 26.44 8.51
CA ILE A 220 0.37 26.33 8.87
C ILE A 220 0.13 25.16 9.82
N LEU A 221 0.81 24.02 9.63
CA LEU A 221 0.77 22.89 10.56
C LEU A 221 1.32 23.27 11.94
N ALA A 222 2.43 23.99 11.99
CA ALA A 222 2.99 24.48 13.25
C ALA A 222 2.02 25.43 14.00
N LEU A 223 1.30 26.28 13.26
CA LEU A 223 0.26 27.15 13.83
C LEU A 223 -0.95 26.35 14.36
N LEU A 224 -1.30 25.24 13.71
CA LEU A 224 -2.36 24.35 14.17
C LEU A 224 -1.98 23.65 15.48
N ASP A 225 -0.76 23.13 15.57
CA ASP A 225 -0.24 22.48 16.78
C ASP A 225 -0.13 23.45 17.96
N ALA A 226 0.27 24.70 17.70
CA ALA A 226 0.32 25.76 18.70
C ALA A 226 -1.06 26.37 19.08
N ASP A 227 -2.17 25.81 18.56
CA ASP A 227 -3.54 26.32 18.72
C ASP A 227 -3.70 27.82 18.38
N ALA A 228 -2.94 28.31 17.39
CA ALA A 228 -2.97 29.71 16.95
C ALA A 228 -4.36 30.13 16.47
N ASP A 229 -4.73 31.40 16.63
CA ASP A 229 -6.09 31.85 16.29
C ASP A 229 -6.42 31.71 14.79
N THR A 230 -7.73 31.67 14.46
CA THR A 230 -8.20 31.50 13.08
C THR A 230 -7.73 32.64 12.16
N ALA A 231 -7.53 33.85 12.67
CA ALA A 231 -7.09 34.99 11.89
C ALA A 231 -5.61 34.88 11.49
N GLU A 232 -4.78 34.25 12.34
CA GLU A 232 -3.40 33.91 12.04
C GLU A 232 -3.31 32.80 10.99
N LEU A 233 -4.09 31.73 11.14
CA LEU A 233 -4.20 30.66 10.13
C LEU A 233 -4.63 31.23 8.78
N GLU A 234 -5.66 32.08 8.76
CA GLU A 234 -6.16 32.71 7.54
C GLU A 234 -5.08 33.59 6.88
N ARG A 235 -4.33 34.38 7.65
CA ARG A 235 -3.22 35.20 7.13
C ARG A 235 -2.11 34.36 6.53
N SER A 236 -1.78 33.22 7.14
CA SER A 236 -0.75 32.30 6.61
C SER A 236 -1.20 31.62 5.33
N ILE A 237 -2.45 31.14 5.26
CA ILE A 237 -3.01 30.55 4.04
C ILE A 237 -3.06 31.58 2.90
N LYS A 238 -3.39 32.85 3.19
CA LYS A 238 -3.39 33.93 2.17
C LYS A 238 -2.02 34.21 1.56
N ARG A 239 -0.92 33.75 2.15
CA ARG A 239 0.43 33.90 1.57
C ARG A 239 0.63 33.01 0.35
N ASP A 240 -0.12 31.91 0.25
CA ASP A 240 -0.08 31.00 -0.89
C ASP A 240 -1.49 30.84 -1.50
N ALA A 241 -1.69 31.46 -2.66
CA ALA A 241 -2.96 31.43 -3.35
C ALA A 241 -3.37 30.00 -3.79
N ALA A 242 -2.41 29.11 -4.06
CA ALA A 242 -2.71 27.74 -4.46
C ALA A 242 -3.33 26.96 -3.29
N ILE A 243 -2.76 27.08 -2.09
CA ILE A 243 -3.31 26.49 -0.86
C ILE A 243 -4.72 27.04 -0.59
N GLY A 244 -4.90 28.36 -0.66
CA GLY A 244 -6.21 28.99 -0.43
C GLY A 244 -7.29 28.56 -1.43
N ILE A 245 -6.95 28.46 -2.72
CA ILE A 245 -7.88 27.98 -3.75
C ILE A 245 -8.20 26.50 -3.57
N SER A 246 -7.20 25.68 -3.23
CA SER A 246 -7.38 24.25 -2.98
C SER A 246 -8.29 24.00 -1.77
N LEU A 247 -8.10 24.74 -0.68
CA LEU A 247 -8.96 24.69 0.51
C LEU A 247 -10.41 25.03 0.15
N LEU A 248 -10.64 26.14 -0.56
CA LEU A 248 -11.98 26.53 -1.01
C LEU A 248 -12.60 25.47 -1.93
N ARG A 249 -11.83 24.84 -2.82
CA ARG A 249 -12.33 23.77 -3.67
C ARG A 249 -12.77 22.57 -2.83
N MET A 250 -11.96 22.13 -1.87
CA MET A 250 -12.27 21.01 -1.01
C MET A 250 -13.56 21.23 -0.21
N VAL A 251 -13.70 22.37 0.48
CA VAL A 251 -14.88 22.63 1.33
C VAL A 251 -16.19 22.77 0.53
N ASN A 252 -16.09 22.99 -0.77
CA ASN A 252 -17.21 23.02 -1.70
C ASN A 252 -17.47 21.69 -2.41
N THR A 253 -16.77 20.61 -2.05
CA THR A 253 -17.09 19.27 -2.54
C THR A 253 -18.34 18.72 -1.85
N PRO A 254 -19.13 17.87 -2.52
CA PRO A 254 -20.32 17.25 -1.93
C PRO A 254 -20.04 16.49 -0.63
N ALA A 255 -18.82 15.94 -0.48
CA ALA A 255 -18.39 15.18 0.69
C ALA A 255 -18.40 15.99 2.00
N VAL A 256 -18.18 17.31 1.93
CA VAL A 256 -18.18 18.19 3.12
C VAL A 256 -19.61 18.56 3.55
N GLY A 257 -20.61 18.35 2.70
CA GLY A 257 -22.01 18.55 3.04
C GLY A 257 -22.39 20.01 3.35
N ALA A 258 -21.60 20.98 2.89
CA ALA A 258 -21.88 22.40 3.13
C ALA A 258 -23.21 22.80 2.46
N PRO A 259 -24.18 23.37 3.21
CA PRO A 259 -25.51 23.70 2.66
C PRO A 259 -25.50 24.87 1.68
N ARG A 260 -24.41 25.64 1.65
CA ARG A 260 -24.17 26.77 0.73
C ARG A 260 -22.72 26.76 0.30
N ARG A 261 -22.49 27.31 -0.90
CA ARG A 261 -21.14 27.55 -1.41
C ARG A 261 -20.36 28.46 -0.46
N ILE A 262 -19.14 28.06 -0.13
CA ILE A 262 -18.22 28.78 0.75
C ILE A 262 -17.21 29.53 -0.12
N ASP A 263 -17.22 30.87 -0.05
CA ASP A 263 -16.41 31.73 -0.92
C ASP A 263 -15.28 32.48 -0.17
N ASN A 264 -15.11 32.26 1.14
CA ASN A 264 -14.05 32.88 1.95
C ASN A 264 -13.36 31.90 2.90
N LEU A 265 -12.08 32.17 3.17
CA LEU A 265 -11.21 31.29 3.95
C LEU A 265 -11.65 31.18 5.42
N GLY A 266 -12.10 32.27 6.05
CA GLY A 266 -12.57 32.23 7.43
C GLY A 266 -13.74 31.25 7.62
N GLN A 267 -14.74 31.27 6.73
CA GLN A 267 -15.83 30.29 6.73
C GLN A 267 -15.35 28.88 6.42
N ALA A 268 -14.42 28.72 5.47
CA ALA A 268 -13.83 27.42 5.16
C ALA A 268 -13.16 26.80 6.39
N LEU A 269 -12.36 27.58 7.12
CA LEU A 269 -11.69 27.16 8.35
C LEU A 269 -12.70 26.79 9.46
N MET A 270 -13.79 27.55 9.58
CA MET A 270 -14.83 27.29 10.57
C MET A 270 -15.64 26.02 10.27
N VAL A 271 -15.98 25.79 9.00
CA VAL A 271 -16.75 24.61 8.57
C VAL A 271 -15.90 23.34 8.66
N LEU A 272 -14.64 23.42 8.24
CA LEU A 272 -13.74 22.27 8.24
C LEU A 272 -13.28 21.91 9.66
N GLY A 273 -12.96 22.92 10.48
CA GLY A 273 -12.34 22.73 11.78
C GLY A 273 -10.85 22.41 11.70
N ARG A 274 -10.16 22.52 12.84
CA ARG A 274 -8.68 22.40 12.92
C ARG A 274 -8.17 21.01 12.59
N ALA A 275 -8.75 19.97 13.19
CA ALA A 275 -8.31 18.59 12.98
C ALA A 275 -8.40 18.18 11.51
N GLN A 276 -9.52 18.50 10.86
CA GLN A 276 -9.70 18.19 9.44
C GLN A 276 -8.82 19.05 8.52
N LEU A 277 -8.54 20.31 8.90
CA LEU A 277 -7.55 21.14 8.21
C LEU A 277 -6.14 20.54 8.28
N GLN A 278 -5.74 20.05 9.45
CA GLN A 278 -4.45 19.38 9.65
C GLN A 278 -4.32 18.16 8.74
N ARG A 279 -5.33 17.26 8.74
CA ARG A 279 -5.33 16.08 7.86
C ARG A 279 -5.27 16.46 6.38
N TRP A 280 -6.04 17.47 5.98
CA TRP A 280 -6.04 17.95 4.60
C TRP A 280 -4.66 18.48 4.18
N LEU A 281 -4.01 19.29 5.02
CA LEU A 281 -2.66 19.78 4.74
C LEU A 281 -1.65 18.64 4.63
N GLN A 282 -1.74 17.64 5.50
CA GLN A 282 -0.87 16.46 5.46
C GLN A 282 -1.03 15.68 4.15
N ILE A 283 -2.26 15.46 3.68
CA ILE A 283 -2.54 14.81 2.39
C ILE A 283 -2.03 15.66 1.22
N MET A 284 -2.23 16.97 1.28
CA MET A 284 -1.84 17.91 0.21
C MET A 284 -0.34 17.87 -0.12
N PHE A 285 0.52 17.57 0.87
CA PHE A 285 1.97 17.46 0.63
C PHE A 285 2.30 16.41 -0.44
N TYR A 286 1.55 15.31 -0.46
CA TYR A 286 1.74 14.21 -1.39
C TYR A 286 1.06 14.48 -2.76
N VAL A 287 0.00 15.28 -2.78
CA VAL A 287 -0.73 15.63 -4.02
C VAL A 287 0.09 16.58 -4.91
N GLU A 288 0.82 17.53 -4.32
CA GLU A 288 1.58 18.54 -5.07
C GLU A 288 2.79 17.99 -5.84
N GLN A 289 3.29 16.80 -5.49
CA GLN A 289 4.45 16.18 -6.15
C GLN A 289 4.11 15.41 -7.44
N ARG A 290 2.86 15.46 -7.92
CA ARG A 290 2.44 14.79 -9.16
C ARG A 290 3.23 15.28 -10.39
N GLN A 291 4.24 14.51 -10.79
CA GLN A 291 4.87 14.64 -12.10
C GLN A 291 4.16 13.72 -13.10
N GLY A 292 3.16 14.27 -13.80
CA GLY A 292 2.51 13.60 -14.93
C GLY A 292 1.33 12.67 -14.56
N GLY A 293 0.17 12.94 -15.17
CA GLY A 293 -0.92 11.96 -15.26
C GLY A 293 -1.99 11.99 -14.16
N GLN A 294 -3.17 11.44 -14.51
CA GLN A 294 -4.39 11.33 -13.69
C GLN A 294 -4.33 10.17 -12.66
N HIS A 295 -3.15 9.65 -12.35
CA HIS A 295 -3.01 8.42 -11.56
C HIS A 295 -2.66 8.70 -10.08
N VAL A 296 -2.95 7.73 -9.23
CA VAL A 296 -2.67 7.77 -7.79
C VAL A 296 -1.16 7.61 -7.59
N SER A 297 -0.56 8.56 -6.85
CA SER A 297 0.84 8.42 -6.44
C SER A 297 0.96 7.25 -5.46
N PRO A 298 1.87 6.28 -5.68
CA PRO A 298 2.03 5.16 -4.75
C PRO A 298 2.47 5.61 -3.36
N LEU A 299 3.28 6.69 -3.29
CA LEU A 299 3.68 7.29 -2.03
C LEU A 299 2.48 7.92 -1.28
N LEU A 300 1.56 8.58 -2.00
CA LEU A 300 0.32 9.08 -1.41
C LEU A 300 -0.52 7.94 -0.84
N ALA A 301 -0.78 6.90 -1.64
CA ALA A 301 -1.61 5.76 -1.23
C ALA A 301 -1.03 5.05 0.00
N MET A 302 0.29 4.90 0.06
CA MET A 302 0.98 4.33 1.21
C MET A 302 0.83 5.24 2.43
N ALA A 303 1.13 6.55 2.31
CA ALA A 303 1.05 7.50 3.41
C ALA A 303 -0.37 7.64 4.00
N THR A 304 -1.41 7.68 3.15
CA THR A 304 -2.80 7.72 3.59
C THR A 304 -3.21 6.43 4.29
N THR A 305 -2.76 5.28 3.79
CA THR A 305 -2.98 3.98 4.43
C THR A 305 -2.31 3.92 5.80
N ARG A 306 -1.02 4.30 5.92
CA ARG A 306 -0.30 4.35 7.20
C ARG A 306 -1.02 5.23 8.21
N GLY A 307 -1.38 6.46 7.80
CA GLY A 307 -2.10 7.40 8.66
C GLY A 307 -3.42 6.82 9.15
N LYS A 308 -4.23 6.24 8.26
CA LYS A 308 -5.53 5.70 8.65
C LYS A 308 -5.42 4.43 9.50
N LEU A 309 -4.49 3.55 9.18
CA LEU A 309 -4.23 2.34 9.95
C LEU A 309 -3.83 2.68 11.39
N MET A 310 -2.89 3.61 11.57
CA MET A 310 -2.47 4.08 12.89
C MET A 310 -3.60 4.80 13.65
N GLU A 311 -4.42 5.60 12.97
CA GLU A 311 -5.61 6.22 13.58
C GLU A 311 -6.57 5.16 14.16
N LEU A 312 -6.88 4.13 13.38
CA LEU A 312 -7.81 3.07 13.78
C LEU A 312 -7.22 2.17 14.88
N MET A 313 -5.92 1.86 14.83
CA MET A 313 -5.24 1.17 15.93
C MET A 313 -5.31 1.97 17.23
N ALA A 314 -5.09 3.28 17.18
CA ALA A 314 -5.22 4.16 18.34
C ALA A 314 -6.67 4.24 18.86
N GLN A 315 -7.67 4.24 17.98
CA GLN A 315 -9.08 4.21 18.36
C GLN A 315 -9.46 2.88 19.02
N ASN A 316 -8.89 1.76 18.58
CA ASN A 316 -9.11 0.47 19.22
C ASN A 316 -8.46 0.43 20.61
N TYR A 317 -7.21 0.90 20.71
CA TYR A 317 -6.45 0.92 21.95
C TYR A 317 -7.05 1.86 23.01
N ALA A 318 -7.44 3.07 22.62
CA ALA A 318 -8.01 4.08 23.50
C ALA A 318 -9.22 4.79 22.85
N PRO A 319 -10.42 4.17 22.83
CA PRO A 319 -11.59 4.69 22.10
C PRO A 319 -12.09 6.08 22.52
N ARG A 320 -11.70 6.54 23.72
CA ARG A 320 -12.07 7.85 24.26
C ARG A 320 -11.01 8.92 24.05
N ASP A 321 -9.82 8.56 23.59
CA ASP A 321 -8.71 9.49 23.38
C ASP A 321 -8.61 9.88 21.90
N ARG A 322 -9.43 10.85 21.51
CA ARG A 322 -9.40 11.38 20.15
C ARG A 322 -8.07 12.07 19.80
N ALA A 323 -7.40 12.66 20.79
CA ALA A 323 -6.12 13.32 20.56
C ALA A 323 -5.03 12.31 20.20
N LEU A 324 -5.03 11.14 20.84
CA LEU A 324 -4.15 10.03 20.48
C LEU A 324 -4.40 9.58 19.03
N ALA A 325 -5.66 9.40 18.63
CA ALA A 325 -6.00 9.00 17.25
C ALA A 325 -5.53 10.04 16.22
N ASP A 326 -5.69 11.34 16.50
CA ASP A 326 -5.22 12.42 15.64
C ASP A 326 -3.68 12.44 15.53
N ARG A 327 -2.96 12.18 16.63
CA ARG A 327 -1.49 12.04 16.64
C ARG A 327 -1.03 10.80 15.88
N ALA A 328 -1.70 9.67 16.05
CA ALA A 328 -1.39 8.42 15.35
C ALA A 328 -1.56 8.56 13.84
N PHE A 329 -2.65 9.23 13.41
CA PHE A 329 -2.82 9.60 12.01
C PHE A 329 -1.65 10.44 11.49
N ALA A 330 -1.26 11.47 12.26
CA ALA A 330 -0.17 12.36 11.90
C ALA A 330 1.17 11.62 11.78
N VAL A 331 1.52 10.74 12.72
CA VAL A 331 2.75 9.93 12.64
C VAL A 331 2.72 9.05 11.38
N GLY A 332 1.62 8.33 11.14
CA GLY A 332 1.54 7.43 9.99
C GLY A 332 1.72 8.15 8.65
N ILE A 333 0.99 9.25 8.43
CA ILE A 333 1.12 10.00 7.18
C ILE A 333 2.44 10.77 7.07
N MET A 334 3.04 11.20 8.18
CA MET A 334 4.31 11.96 8.15
C MET A 334 5.53 11.05 8.03
N SER A 335 5.41 9.76 8.34
CA SER A 335 6.53 8.79 8.28
C SER A 335 7.23 8.69 6.93
N LEU A 336 6.59 9.15 5.84
CA LEU A 336 7.12 9.13 4.48
C LEU A 336 7.53 10.52 3.94
N MET A 337 7.58 11.55 4.80
CA MET A 337 7.95 12.90 4.37
C MET A 337 9.41 13.06 3.95
N ASP A 338 10.30 12.25 4.49
CA ASP A 338 11.71 12.23 4.10
C ASP A 338 11.88 11.70 2.67
N ALA A 339 11.12 10.66 2.30
CA ALA A 339 11.00 10.18 0.92
C ALA A 339 10.38 11.23 0.01
N LEU A 340 9.31 11.89 0.47
CA LEU A 340 8.63 12.94 -0.27
C LEU A 340 9.52 14.15 -0.57
N PHE A 341 10.25 14.64 0.44
CA PHE A 341 11.03 15.87 0.33
C PHE A 341 12.49 15.62 -0.08
N GLY A 342 13.01 14.39 0.06
CA GLY A 342 14.41 14.05 -0.21
C GLY A 342 15.38 14.74 0.74
N ILE A 343 14.96 14.96 1.99
CA ILE A 343 15.75 15.50 3.11
C ILE A 343 15.46 14.65 4.36
N SER A 344 16.33 14.70 5.38
CA SER A 344 16.16 13.81 6.53
C SER A 344 14.92 14.16 7.35
N MET A 345 14.30 13.16 8.00
CA MET A 345 13.17 13.38 8.91
C MET A 345 13.53 14.37 10.03
N ALA A 346 14.76 14.31 10.54
CA ALA A 346 15.25 15.23 11.55
C ALA A 346 15.22 16.69 11.07
N ASP A 347 15.73 16.96 9.86
CA ASP A 347 15.74 18.30 9.25
C ASP A 347 14.32 18.83 8.99
N ILE A 348 13.40 17.94 8.59
CA ILE A 348 11.98 18.30 8.39
C ILE A 348 11.37 18.79 9.71
N LEU A 349 11.61 18.05 10.79
CA LEU A 349 11.08 18.34 12.12
C LEU A 349 11.77 19.55 12.80
N GLU A 350 12.89 20.07 12.29
CA GLU A 350 13.41 21.37 12.73
C GLU A 350 12.51 22.53 12.30
N HIS A 351 11.86 22.39 11.14
CA HIS A 351 10.94 23.39 10.61
C HIS A 351 9.50 23.18 11.06
N MET A 352 9.17 21.99 11.56
CA MET A 352 7.83 21.61 12.04
C MET A 352 7.90 21.22 13.52
N PRO A 353 7.64 22.14 14.47
CA PRO A 353 7.42 21.75 15.85
C PRO A 353 6.19 20.85 15.92
N VAL A 354 6.37 19.70 16.54
CA VAL A 354 5.36 18.68 16.82
C VAL A 354 5.53 18.24 18.27
N ALA A 355 4.49 17.67 18.86
CA ALA A 355 4.57 17.05 20.18
C ALA A 355 5.74 16.06 20.29
N ASP A 356 6.38 15.98 21.46
CA ASP A 356 7.55 15.14 21.68
C ASP A 356 7.30 13.67 21.33
N GLU A 357 6.11 13.14 21.65
CA GLU A 357 5.68 11.77 21.30
C GLU A 357 5.70 11.51 19.78
N VAL A 358 5.26 12.49 18.98
CA VAL A 358 5.25 12.40 17.50
C VAL A 358 6.68 12.42 16.97
N ARG A 359 7.54 13.30 17.52
CA ARG A 359 8.96 13.36 17.15
C ARG A 359 9.69 12.06 17.49
N VAL A 360 9.46 11.51 18.68
CA VAL A 360 10.07 10.25 19.14
C VAL A 360 9.65 9.10 18.23
N ALA A 361 8.37 9.00 17.88
CA ALA A 361 7.89 7.96 16.96
C ALA A 361 8.50 8.08 15.55
N LEU A 362 8.55 9.28 14.97
CA LEU A 362 9.05 9.48 13.61
C LEU A 362 10.57 9.30 13.46
N VAL A 363 11.35 9.61 14.50
CA VAL A 363 12.82 9.60 14.44
C VAL A 363 13.42 8.36 15.09
N LEU A 364 12.89 7.96 16.24
CA LEU A 364 13.43 6.87 17.05
C LEU A 364 12.60 5.59 16.98
N HIS A 365 11.41 5.65 16.38
CA HIS A 365 10.44 4.55 16.35
C HIS A 365 10.09 4.00 17.74
N ASP A 366 10.08 4.89 18.74
CA ASP A 366 9.89 4.51 20.15
C ASP A 366 8.54 5.00 20.69
N GLY A 367 8.12 4.40 21.81
CA GLY A 367 6.83 4.62 22.45
C GLY A 367 5.65 4.01 21.68
N MET A 368 4.43 4.25 22.17
CA MET A 368 3.22 3.64 21.62
C MET A 368 2.97 3.97 20.14
N LEU A 369 3.25 5.21 19.73
CA LEU A 369 3.13 5.63 18.33
C LEU A 369 4.24 5.01 17.46
N GLY A 370 5.43 4.78 18.03
CA GLY A 370 6.51 4.03 17.40
C GLY A 370 6.16 2.55 17.20
N ASP A 371 5.57 1.91 18.22
CA ASP A 371 5.07 0.52 18.13
C ASP A 371 4.04 0.36 17.01
N MET A 372 3.07 1.28 16.94
CA MET A 372 2.09 1.31 15.86
C MET A 372 2.78 1.46 14.49
N LEU A 373 3.75 2.38 14.36
CA LEU A 373 4.48 2.58 13.12
C LEU A 373 5.26 1.33 12.71
N HIS A 374 6.01 0.71 13.62
CA HIS A 374 6.72 -0.54 13.39
C HIS A 374 5.81 -1.67 12.91
N LEU A 375 4.64 -1.82 13.52
CA LEU A 375 3.65 -2.81 13.08
C LEU A 375 3.17 -2.51 11.65
N VAL A 376 2.86 -1.25 11.33
CA VAL A 376 2.45 -0.85 9.98
C VAL A 376 3.53 -1.19 8.96
N GLU A 377 4.79 -0.85 9.25
CA GLU A 377 5.92 -1.10 8.33
C GLU A 377 6.17 -2.59 8.13
N TYR A 378 6.04 -3.40 9.18
CA TYR A 378 6.13 -4.85 9.08
C TYR A 378 5.01 -5.44 8.22
N LEU A 379 3.79 -4.90 8.34
CA LEU A 379 2.66 -5.34 7.52
C LEU A 379 2.87 -5.06 6.03
N GLU A 380 3.64 -4.02 5.70
CA GLU A 380 4.03 -3.70 4.33
C GLU A 380 5.20 -4.60 3.87
N HIS A 381 6.29 -4.62 4.63
CA HIS A 381 7.55 -5.31 4.32
C HIS A 381 7.58 -6.75 4.85
N MET A 382 6.61 -7.57 4.44
CA MET A 382 6.41 -8.98 4.86
C MET A 382 7.60 -9.96 4.62
N HIS A 383 8.77 -9.44 4.21
CA HIS A 383 10.03 -10.15 4.01
C HIS A 383 11.02 -10.04 5.19
N ASP A 384 10.90 -9.03 6.07
CA ASP A 384 11.85 -8.80 7.17
C ASP A 384 11.45 -9.55 8.46
N SER A 385 12.44 -9.88 9.31
CA SER A 385 12.25 -10.63 10.55
C SER A 385 11.38 -9.86 11.56
N GLY A 386 10.20 -10.40 11.88
CA GLY A 386 9.13 -9.73 12.61
C GLY A 386 9.22 -9.68 14.14
N GLU A 387 10.38 -9.91 14.78
CA GLU A 387 10.45 -9.97 16.25
C GLU A 387 9.97 -8.68 16.93
N GLN A 388 10.37 -7.51 16.41
CA GLN A 388 9.95 -6.22 16.94
C GLN A 388 8.46 -5.95 16.67
N ALA A 389 7.95 -6.37 15.50
CA ALA A 389 6.54 -6.24 15.16
C ALA A 389 5.64 -7.17 16.02
N ILE A 390 6.13 -8.36 16.35
CA ILE A 390 5.48 -9.30 17.27
C ILE A 390 5.39 -8.70 18.68
N GLU A 391 6.47 -8.07 19.15
CA GLU A 391 6.48 -7.39 20.44
C GLU A 391 5.52 -6.19 20.44
N ALA A 392 5.56 -5.36 19.39
CA ALA A 392 4.66 -4.22 19.22
C ALA A 392 3.19 -4.67 19.18
N PHE A 393 2.85 -5.69 18.40
CA PHE A 393 1.50 -6.24 18.34
C PHE A 393 1.01 -6.70 19.73
N SER A 394 1.89 -7.35 20.50
CA SER A 394 1.58 -7.80 21.86
C SER A 394 1.33 -6.63 22.81
N ARG A 395 2.09 -5.53 22.69
CA ARG A 395 1.94 -4.30 23.48
C ARG A 395 0.67 -3.51 23.15
N LEU A 396 0.19 -3.60 21.90
CA LEU A 396 -1.00 -2.89 21.43
C LEU A 396 -2.32 -3.59 21.80
N HIS A 397 -2.27 -4.79 22.39
CA HIS A 397 -3.45 -5.57 22.78
C HIS A 397 -4.46 -5.78 21.64
N LEU A 398 -3.97 -5.86 20.40
CA LEU A 398 -4.78 -6.13 19.22
C LEU A 398 -5.01 -7.64 19.09
N THR A 399 -6.21 -8.01 18.66
CA THR A 399 -6.45 -9.36 18.12
C THR A 399 -6.21 -9.36 16.61
N ASN A 400 -6.08 -10.55 16.03
CA ASN A 400 -5.96 -10.69 14.57
C ASN A 400 -7.23 -10.18 13.87
N GLU A 401 -8.40 -10.39 14.46
CA GLU A 401 -9.69 -9.90 13.97
C GLU A 401 -9.73 -8.38 13.95
N ASP A 402 -9.29 -7.74 15.04
CA ASP A 402 -9.21 -6.27 15.11
C ASP A 402 -8.30 -5.74 14.00
N LEU A 403 -7.11 -6.32 13.84
CA LEU A 403 -6.14 -5.84 12.84
C LEU A 403 -6.65 -6.03 11.41
N ALA A 404 -7.26 -7.17 11.09
CA ALA A 404 -7.83 -7.41 9.76
C ALA A 404 -8.94 -6.40 9.42
N GLY A 405 -9.85 -6.13 10.36
CA GLY A 405 -10.90 -5.13 10.20
C GLY A 405 -10.32 -3.72 10.03
N ILE A 406 -9.34 -3.36 10.86
CA ILE A 406 -8.64 -2.08 10.80
C ILE A 406 -7.92 -1.89 9.45
N GLN A 407 -7.26 -2.93 8.94
CA GLN A 407 -6.61 -2.88 7.62
C GLN A 407 -7.62 -2.60 6.51
N LEU A 408 -8.73 -3.33 6.49
CA LEU A 408 -9.76 -3.15 5.47
C LEU A 408 -10.31 -1.73 5.46
N ASP A 409 -10.71 -1.22 6.63
CA ASP A 409 -11.24 0.12 6.79
C ASP A 409 -10.20 1.19 6.37
N ALA A 410 -8.93 0.97 6.72
CA ALA A 410 -7.85 1.88 6.35
C ALA A 410 -7.67 1.96 4.84
N TYR A 411 -7.69 0.82 4.18
CA TYR A 411 -7.53 0.76 2.75
C TYR A 411 -8.71 1.37 1.98
N MET A 412 -9.96 1.05 2.37
CA MET A 412 -11.15 1.62 1.73
C MET A 412 -11.15 3.15 1.80
N TRP A 413 -10.74 3.69 2.95
CA TRP A 413 -10.61 5.13 3.13
C TRP A 413 -9.49 5.72 2.27
N SER A 414 -8.33 5.05 2.21
CA SER A 414 -7.18 5.46 1.42
C SER A 414 -7.53 5.54 -0.08
N ASP A 415 -8.21 4.52 -0.61
CA ASP A 415 -8.65 4.48 -2.01
C ASP A 415 -9.65 5.61 -2.33
N ALA A 416 -10.55 5.93 -1.39
CA ALA A 416 -11.49 7.03 -1.54
C ALA A 416 -10.78 8.41 -1.54
N VAL A 417 -9.74 8.59 -0.72
CA VAL A 417 -8.92 9.81 -0.72
C VAL A 417 -8.14 9.92 -2.02
N ALA A 418 -7.47 8.84 -2.42
CA ALA A 418 -6.69 8.78 -3.65
C ALA A 418 -7.52 9.04 -4.91
N GLY A 419 -8.77 8.57 -4.95
CA GLY A 419 -9.71 8.82 -6.06
C GLY A 419 -10.31 10.23 -6.07
N ALA A 420 -10.24 10.98 -4.97
CA ALA A 420 -10.79 12.34 -4.88
C ALA A 420 -9.85 13.41 -5.47
N TYR A 421 -8.56 13.10 -5.65
CA TYR A 421 -7.54 14.00 -6.16
C TYR A 421 -6.95 13.50 -7.47
#